data_AF-A0A158BGY8-F1
#
_entry.id   AF-A0A158BGY8-F1
#
_cell.length_a   1.000
_cell.length_b   1.000
_cell.length_c   1.000
_cell.angle_alpha   90.00
_cell.angle_beta   90.00
_cell.angle_gamma   90.00
#
_symmetry.space_group_name_H-M   'P 1'
#
loop_
_entity.id
_entity.type
_entity.pdbx_description
1 polymer ?
#
loop_
_entity_poly.entity_id
_entity_poly.type
_entity_poly.pdbx_seq_one_letter_code
_entity_poly.pdbx_strand_id
1 'polypeptide(L)'
;MTSELVYLASLLHDLGLSEDHAADKRFEVDGADAASRFLHAHDYPEAKIEIVWDAIALHSAADIADRREPEVALVHFGAHVDVMGLRMDEISPQLIDDTLALYPPLGLKKAFTEALAEVARRKPHTAIGTGLADIGRRLAPGLDVPNVCDLVLGASFES
;
A
#
# COMPACT_ATOMS: atom_id res chain seq x y z
N MET A 1 7.88 18.08 9.44
CA MET A 1 7.18 17.63 8.22
C MET A 1 7.83 18.27 7.01
N THR A 2 8.46 17.49 6.15
CA THR A 2 8.99 18.01 4.87
C THR A 2 8.13 17.48 3.73
N SER A 3 7.53 18.38 2.94
CA SER A 3 6.70 18.05 1.78
C SER A 3 7.40 17.13 0.78
N GLU A 4 8.73 17.20 0.73
CA GLU A 4 9.61 16.31 -0.06
C GLU A 4 9.41 14.82 0.29
N LEU A 5 9.32 14.46 1.57
CA LEU A 5 9.18 13.05 1.98
C LEU A 5 7.80 12.50 1.65
N VAL A 6 6.75 13.30 1.87
CA VAL A 6 5.39 12.93 1.47
C VAL A 6 5.33 12.75 -0.03
N TYR A 7 5.91 13.67 -0.80
CA TYR A 7 5.94 13.58 -2.25
C TYR A 7 6.66 12.32 -2.75
N LEU A 8 7.87 12.04 -2.23
CA LEU A 8 8.64 10.84 -2.60
C LEU A 8 7.90 9.56 -2.23
N ALA A 9 7.36 9.48 -1.01
CA ALA A 9 6.60 8.31 -0.58
C ALA A 9 5.32 8.12 -1.42
N SER A 10 4.53 9.17 -1.64
CA SER A 10 3.33 9.09 -2.48
C SER A 10 3.64 8.66 -3.92
N LEU A 11 4.74 9.14 -4.50
CA LEU A 11 5.15 8.76 -5.86
C LEU A 11 5.58 7.29 -5.96
N LEU A 12 6.15 6.74 -4.88
CA LEU A 12 6.81 5.43 -4.90
C LEU A 12 6.01 4.31 -4.20
N HIS A 13 4.91 4.63 -3.49
CA HIS A 13 4.27 3.67 -2.59
C HIS A 13 3.72 2.41 -3.28
N ASP A 14 3.31 2.52 -4.54
CA ASP A 14 2.76 1.42 -5.33
C ASP A 14 3.82 0.69 -6.19
N LEU A 15 5.12 0.99 -6.03
CA LEU A 15 6.17 0.32 -6.79
C LEU A 15 6.09 -1.21 -6.66
N GLY A 16 5.72 -1.74 -5.50
CA GLY A 16 5.59 -3.19 -5.28
C GLY A 16 4.46 -3.87 -6.07
N LEU A 17 3.61 -3.11 -6.77
CA LEU A 17 2.63 -3.62 -7.74
C LEU A 17 3.21 -3.76 -9.16
N SER A 18 4.37 -3.17 -9.43
CA SER A 18 5.05 -3.28 -10.73
C SER A 18 5.85 -4.57 -10.85
N GLU A 19 6.00 -5.09 -12.06
CA GLU A 19 6.73 -6.35 -12.29
C GLU A 19 8.21 -6.25 -11.93
N ASP A 20 8.84 -5.10 -12.13
CA ASP A 20 10.28 -4.90 -11.88
C ASP A 20 10.64 -4.83 -10.39
N HIS A 21 9.66 -4.55 -9.53
CA HIS A 21 9.88 -4.35 -8.09
C HIS A 21 9.13 -5.35 -7.22
N ALA A 22 8.20 -6.13 -7.79
CA ALA A 22 7.55 -7.22 -7.09
C ALA A 22 8.57 -8.31 -6.71
N ALA A 23 8.55 -8.70 -5.45
CA ALA A 23 9.35 -9.79 -4.89
C ALA A 23 8.46 -10.67 -3.98
N ASP A 24 9.04 -11.21 -2.91
CA ASP A 24 8.42 -12.25 -2.07
C ASP A 24 7.73 -11.69 -0.80
N LYS A 25 7.74 -10.36 -0.58
CA LYS A 25 7.06 -9.74 0.57
C LYS A 25 5.72 -9.17 0.17
N ARG A 26 4.98 -8.65 1.16
CA ARG A 26 3.82 -7.80 0.92
C ARG A 26 4.15 -6.69 -0.10
N PHE A 27 3.22 -6.32 -0.97
CA PHE A 27 3.52 -5.31 -2.01
C PHE A 27 3.94 -3.97 -1.40
N GLU A 28 3.41 -3.63 -0.22
CA GLU A 28 3.81 -2.43 0.51
C GLU A 28 5.29 -2.49 0.93
N VAL A 29 5.75 -3.67 1.37
CA VAL A 29 7.14 -3.88 1.78
C VAL A 29 8.07 -3.95 0.56
N ASP A 30 7.68 -4.66 -0.49
CA ASP A 30 8.46 -4.69 -1.74
C ASP A 30 8.63 -3.28 -2.34
N GLY A 31 7.57 -2.47 -2.30
CA GLY A 31 7.59 -1.07 -2.72
C GLY A 31 8.49 -0.21 -1.84
N ALA A 32 8.42 -0.37 -0.52
CA ALA A 32 9.27 0.35 0.43
C ALA A 32 10.76 -0.01 0.23
N ASP A 33 11.08 -1.29 0.06
CA ASP A 33 12.43 -1.76 -0.22
C ASP A 33 12.95 -1.23 -1.56
N ALA A 34 12.10 -1.17 -2.59
CA ALA A 34 12.43 -0.58 -3.89
C ALA A 34 12.72 0.93 -3.78
N ALA A 35 11.87 1.67 -3.07
CA ALA A 35 12.05 3.08 -2.82
C ALA A 35 13.35 3.36 -2.04
N SER A 36 13.63 2.58 -1.00
CA SER A 36 14.89 2.68 -0.24
C SER A 36 16.10 2.47 -1.14
N ARG A 37 16.15 1.40 -1.95
CA ARG A 37 17.24 1.18 -2.92
C ARG A 37 17.42 2.36 -3.88
N PHE A 38 16.33 2.89 -4.42
CA PHE A 38 16.36 4.05 -5.31
C PHE A 38 16.96 5.28 -4.61
N LEU A 39 16.54 5.57 -3.38
CA LEU A 39 17.00 6.74 -2.63
C LEU A 39 18.46 6.62 -2.17
N HIS A 40 18.90 5.43 -1.74
CA HIS A 40 20.32 5.19 -1.44
C HIS A 40 21.20 5.39 -2.67
N ALA A 41 20.75 4.95 -3.86
CA ALA A 41 21.49 5.13 -5.10
C ALA A 41 21.65 6.61 -5.51
N HIS A 42 20.89 7.51 -4.88
CA HIS A 42 20.97 8.97 -5.07
C HIS A 42 21.54 9.70 -3.85
N ASP A 43 22.27 9.00 -2.97
CA ASP A 43 22.91 9.56 -1.77
C ASP A 43 21.94 10.32 -0.84
N TYR A 44 20.67 9.89 -0.80
CA TYR A 44 19.67 10.53 0.04
C TYR A 44 19.93 10.22 1.53
N PRO A 45 19.67 11.16 2.47
CA PRO A 45 20.01 10.95 3.88
C PRO A 45 19.28 9.76 4.51
N GLU A 46 20.02 8.88 5.19
CA GLU A 46 19.50 7.65 5.83
C GLU A 46 18.21 7.87 6.63
N ALA A 47 18.23 8.84 7.55
CA ALA A 47 17.08 9.12 8.42
C ALA A 47 15.82 9.53 7.63
N LYS A 48 15.97 10.08 6.43
CA LYS A 48 14.86 10.40 5.53
C LYS A 48 14.38 9.17 4.75
N ILE A 49 15.30 8.27 4.38
CA ILE A 49 14.97 7.00 3.71
C ILE A 49 14.09 6.15 4.63
N GLU A 50 14.44 6.05 5.91
CA GLU A 50 13.65 5.30 6.91
C GLU A 50 12.20 5.83 7.01
N ILE A 51 12.01 7.15 7.00
CA ILE A 51 10.67 7.76 7.03
C ILE A 51 9.88 7.43 5.75
N VAL A 52 10.53 7.47 4.58
CA VAL A 52 9.89 7.09 3.31
C VAL A 52 9.53 5.60 3.31
N TRP A 53 10.43 4.75 3.80
CA TRP A 53 10.20 3.32 3.92
C TRP A 53 9.00 3.05 4.82
N ASP A 54 8.94 3.64 6.02
CA ASP A 54 7.82 3.50 6.95
C ASP A 54 6.50 4.01 6.34
N ALA A 55 6.55 5.16 5.65
CA ALA A 55 5.37 5.74 5.03
C ALA A 55 4.79 4.83 3.95
N ILE A 56 5.64 4.17 3.15
CA ILE A 56 5.21 3.22 2.13
C ILE A 56 4.78 1.89 2.76
N ALA A 57 5.57 1.31 3.66
CA ALA A 57 5.29 0.00 4.23
C ALA A 57 3.99 -0.02 5.06
N LEU A 58 3.65 1.11 5.70
CA LEU A 58 2.50 1.23 6.59
C LEU A 58 1.26 1.84 5.92
N HIS A 59 1.33 2.33 4.67
CA HIS A 59 0.24 3.15 4.11
C HIS A 59 -1.14 2.46 4.08
N SER A 60 -1.19 1.12 4.04
CA SER A 60 -2.44 0.34 4.06
C SER A 60 -2.90 -0.06 5.47
N ALA A 61 -2.13 0.23 6.51
CA ALA A 61 -2.38 -0.17 7.90
C ALA A 61 -3.16 0.91 8.67
N ALA A 62 -4.48 0.94 8.46
CA ALA A 62 -5.40 1.78 9.23
C ALA A 62 -5.24 1.56 10.75
N ASP A 63 -5.50 2.61 11.53
CA ASP A 63 -5.27 2.69 12.99
C ASP A 63 -3.81 2.54 13.48
N ILE A 64 -2.86 2.24 12.58
CA ILE A 64 -1.44 2.20 12.89
C ILE A 64 -0.76 3.42 12.26
N ALA A 65 -0.90 3.58 10.94
CA ALA A 65 -0.20 4.63 10.18
C ALA A 65 -0.62 6.05 10.57
N ASP A 66 -1.88 6.23 10.97
CA ASP A 66 -2.44 7.52 11.42
C ASP A 66 -1.87 8.00 12.76
N ARG A 67 -1.22 7.13 13.54
CA ARG A 67 -0.57 7.42 14.83
C ARG A 67 0.95 7.54 14.73
N ARG A 68 1.50 7.44 13.53
CA ARG A 68 2.93 7.59 13.23
C ARG A 68 3.28 9.03 12.89
N GLU A 69 4.51 9.22 12.43
CA GLU A 69 5.05 10.47 11.92
C GLU A 69 4.08 11.10 10.88
N PRO A 70 3.97 12.44 10.81
CA PRO A 70 3.02 13.10 9.92
C PRO A 70 3.14 12.67 8.45
N GLU A 71 4.36 12.39 7.99
CA GLU A 71 4.64 11.86 6.66
C GLU A 71 3.94 10.52 6.40
N VAL A 72 4.01 9.59 7.35
CA VAL A 72 3.38 8.26 7.28
C VAL A 72 1.86 8.41 7.26
N ALA A 73 1.32 9.23 8.16
CA ALA A 73 -0.11 9.47 8.25
C ALA A 73 -0.67 10.11 6.96
N LEU A 74 0.03 11.08 6.37
CA LEU A 74 -0.42 11.74 5.14
C LEU A 74 -0.43 10.81 3.93
N VAL A 75 0.57 9.93 3.77
CA VAL A 75 0.59 8.94 2.68
C VAL A 75 -0.56 7.94 2.87
N HIS A 76 -0.78 7.49 4.10
CA HIS A 76 -1.93 6.64 4.45
C HIS A 76 -3.26 7.30 4.07
N PHE A 77 -3.50 8.55 4.48
CA PHE A 77 -4.74 9.25 4.16
C PHE A 77 -4.90 9.49 2.66
N GLY A 78 -3.85 9.90 1.96
CA GLY A 78 -3.88 10.10 0.51
C GLY A 78 -4.26 8.83 -0.26
N ALA A 79 -3.66 7.69 0.09
CA ALA A 79 -3.98 6.41 -0.54
C ALA A 79 -5.45 6.00 -0.31
N HIS A 80 -5.97 6.22 0.90
CA HIS A 80 -7.36 5.86 1.23
C HIS A 80 -8.40 6.81 0.62
N VAL A 81 -8.06 8.10 0.47
CA VAL A 81 -8.86 9.06 -0.30
C VAL A 81 -9.02 8.57 -1.73
N ASP A 82 -7.92 8.19 -2.39
CA ASP A 82 -7.92 7.85 -3.82
C ASP A 82 -8.61 6.50 -4.12
N VAL A 83 -8.33 5.48 -3.31
CA VAL A 83 -8.85 4.12 -3.54
C VAL A 83 -10.25 3.91 -2.96
N MET A 84 -10.51 4.45 -1.77
CA MET A 84 -11.73 4.16 -0.99
C MET A 84 -12.65 5.38 -0.84
N GLY A 85 -12.21 6.59 -1.21
CA GLY A 85 -13.00 7.81 -1.05
C GLY A 85 -13.17 8.24 0.41
N LEU A 86 -12.32 7.76 1.33
CA LEU A 86 -12.40 8.14 2.74
C LEU A 86 -11.98 9.60 2.92
N ARG A 87 -12.61 10.31 3.87
CA ARG A 87 -12.27 11.70 4.24
C ARG A 87 -12.34 12.71 3.09
N MET A 88 -13.03 12.37 2.00
CA MET A 88 -13.25 13.27 0.85
C MET A 88 -13.94 14.58 1.25
N ASP A 89 -14.74 14.56 2.31
CA ASP A 89 -15.41 15.73 2.89
C ASP A 89 -14.46 16.72 3.59
N GLU A 90 -13.22 16.31 3.88
CA GLU A 90 -12.18 17.16 4.44
C GLU A 90 -11.35 17.89 3.37
N ILE A 91 -11.54 17.53 2.09
CA ILE A 91 -10.84 18.11 0.95
C ILE A 91 -11.77 19.10 0.25
N SER A 92 -11.24 20.25 -0.16
CA SER A 92 -12.06 21.21 -0.89
C SER A 92 -12.52 20.61 -2.23
N PRO A 93 -13.80 20.78 -2.62
CA PRO A 93 -14.29 20.28 -3.91
C PRO A 93 -13.47 20.80 -5.10
N GLN A 94 -13.03 22.07 -5.02
CA GLN A 94 -12.18 22.66 -6.05
C GLN A 94 -10.84 21.94 -6.21
N LEU A 95 -10.20 21.53 -5.12
CA LEU A 95 -8.93 20.80 -5.19
C LEU A 95 -9.12 19.41 -5.81
N ILE A 96 -10.24 18.75 -5.51
CA ILE A 96 -10.60 17.46 -6.13
C ILE A 96 -10.79 17.67 -7.64
N ASP A 97 -11.59 18.65 -8.05
CA ASP A 97 -11.87 18.93 -9.46
C ASP A 97 -10.58 19.29 -10.24
N ASP A 98 -9.74 20.16 -9.68
CA ASP A 98 -8.46 20.54 -10.28
C ASP A 98 -7.51 19.34 -10.41
N THR A 99 -7.47 18.47 -9.39
CA THR A 99 -6.64 17.26 -9.39
C THR A 99 -7.11 16.28 -10.45
N LEU A 100 -8.42 16.01 -10.54
CA LEU A 100 -8.99 15.10 -11.52
C LEU A 100 -8.88 15.62 -12.96
N ALA A 101 -8.87 16.95 -13.15
CA ALA A 101 -8.62 17.56 -14.45
C ALA A 101 -7.16 17.37 -14.91
N LEU A 102 -6.20 17.45 -13.99
CA LEU A 102 -4.77 17.25 -14.28
C LEU A 102 -4.39 15.76 -14.38
N TYR A 103 -4.97 14.93 -13.52
CA TYR A 103 -4.67 13.50 -13.40
C TYR A 103 -5.97 12.67 -13.43
N PRO A 104 -6.55 12.45 -14.63
CA PRO A 104 -7.75 11.64 -14.74
C PRO A 104 -7.49 10.20 -14.25
N PRO A 105 -8.44 9.55 -13.55
CA PRO A 105 -8.21 8.24 -12.94
C PRO A 105 -8.12 7.07 -13.94
N LEU A 106 -8.44 7.26 -15.22
CA LEU A 106 -8.18 6.29 -16.32
C LEU A 106 -8.49 4.81 -16.02
N GLY A 107 -9.56 4.52 -15.26
CA GLY A 107 -9.94 3.14 -14.89
C GLY A 107 -9.24 2.56 -13.66
N LEU A 108 -8.62 3.41 -12.82
CA LEU A 108 -7.85 3.09 -11.61
C LEU A 108 -8.46 1.97 -10.79
N LYS A 109 -9.73 2.07 -10.39
CA LYS A 109 -10.39 1.08 -9.51
C LYS A 109 -10.30 -0.36 -10.05
N LYS A 110 -10.46 -0.53 -11.37
CA LYS A 110 -10.37 -1.83 -12.01
C LYS A 110 -8.92 -2.30 -12.09
N ALA A 111 -8.03 -1.45 -12.61
CA ALA A 111 -6.61 -1.77 -12.74
C ALA A 111 -5.96 -2.11 -11.38
N PHE A 112 -6.27 -1.34 -10.34
CA PHE A 112 -5.76 -1.52 -8.98
C PHE A 112 -6.23 -2.85 -8.37
N THR A 113 -7.52 -3.15 -8.45
CA THR A 113 -8.05 -4.42 -7.90
C THR A 113 -7.58 -5.64 -8.67
N GLU A 114 -7.38 -5.54 -9.99
CA GLU A 114 -6.75 -6.58 -10.81
C GLU A 114 -5.27 -6.78 -10.46
N ALA A 115 -4.51 -5.70 -10.24
CA ALA A 115 -3.11 -5.77 -9.81
C ALA A 115 -2.99 -6.47 -8.44
N LEU A 116 -3.83 -6.10 -7.46
CA LEU A 116 -3.86 -6.77 -6.15
C LEU A 116 -4.29 -8.24 -6.27
N ALA A 117 -5.25 -8.57 -7.13
CA ALA A 117 -5.61 -9.96 -7.37
C ALA A 117 -4.42 -10.78 -7.92
N GLU A 118 -3.61 -10.19 -8.79
CA GLU A 118 -2.40 -10.83 -9.32
C GLU A 118 -1.33 -11.01 -8.25
N VAL A 119 -1.12 -10.00 -7.38
CA VAL A 119 -0.26 -10.14 -6.19
C VAL A 119 -0.71 -11.32 -5.33
N ALA A 120 -2.02 -11.43 -5.05
CA ALA A 120 -2.57 -12.52 -4.26
C ALA A 120 -2.33 -13.90 -4.91
N ARG A 121 -2.38 -14.00 -6.25
CA ARG A 121 -2.08 -15.23 -6.99
C ARG A 121 -0.60 -15.60 -6.95
N ARG A 122 0.29 -14.63 -7.15
CA ARG A 122 1.74 -14.86 -7.21
C ARG A 122 2.32 -15.22 -5.85
N LYS A 123 1.82 -14.59 -4.79
CA LYS A 123 2.33 -14.73 -3.41
C LYS A 123 1.20 -14.81 -2.38
N PRO A 124 0.41 -15.91 -2.37
CA PRO A 124 -0.73 -16.06 -1.48
C PRO A 124 -0.39 -15.96 0.01
N HIS A 125 0.84 -16.31 0.40
CA HIS A 125 1.30 -16.21 1.78
C HIS A 125 1.32 -14.76 2.31
N THR A 126 1.40 -13.75 1.42
CA THR A 126 1.39 -12.34 1.83
C THR A 126 -0.03 -11.78 1.97
N ALA A 127 -1.05 -12.53 1.57
CA ALA A 127 -2.43 -12.09 1.64
C ALA A 127 -3.07 -12.31 3.02
N ILE A 128 -2.55 -13.26 3.80
CA ILE A 128 -3.06 -13.66 5.11
C ILE A 128 -3.16 -12.44 6.04
N GLY A 129 -4.35 -12.23 6.62
CA GLY A 129 -4.58 -11.16 7.59
C GLY A 129 -4.63 -9.75 7.00
N THR A 130 -4.69 -9.61 5.67
CA THR A 130 -4.76 -8.31 4.98
C THR A 130 -5.98 -8.23 4.05
N GLY A 131 -6.32 -7.03 3.58
CA GLY A 131 -7.38 -6.84 2.58
C GLY A 131 -7.10 -7.54 1.24
N LEU A 132 -5.84 -7.92 0.97
CA LEU A 132 -5.45 -8.69 -0.21
C LEU A 132 -6.13 -10.07 -0.25
N ALA A 133 -6.40 -10.69 0.91
CA ALA A 133 -7.14 -11.95 0.96
C ALA A 133 -8.57 -11.79 0.43
N ASP A 134 -9.24 -10.67 0.73
CA ASP A 134 -10.60 -10.43 0.28
C ASP A 134 -10.68 -10.15 -1.22
N ILE A 135 -9.72 -9.37 -1.73
CA ILE A 135 -9.56 -9.13 -3.17
C ILE A 135 -9.24 -10.44 -3.89
N GLY A 136 -8.29 -11.22 -3.37
CA GLY A 136 -7.90 -12.53 -3.91
C GLY A 136 -9.06 -13.50 -3.99
N ARG A 137 -9.81 -13.70 -2.90
CA ARG A 137 -11.00 -14.57 -2.89
C ARG A 137 -12.06 -14.13 -3.90
N ARG A 138 -12.19 -12.83 -4.13
CA ARG A 138 -13.20 -12.28 -5.06
C ARG A 138 -12.77 -12.36 -6.53
N LEU A 139 -11.50 -12.12 -6.84
CA LEU A 139 -11.01 -11.89 -8.20
C LEU A 139 -10.02 -12.96 -8.71
N ALA A 140 -9.59 -13.90 -7.87
CA ALA A 140 -8.75 -15.03 -8.24
C ALA A 140 -9.46 -16.37 -7.94
N PRO A 141 -10.33 -16.85 -8.85
CA PRO A 141 -11.01 -18.13 -8.68
C PRO A 141 -10.02 -19.26 -8.43
N GLY A 142 -10.26 -20.07 -7.40
CA GLY A 142 -9.40 -21.19 -7.03
C GLY A 142 -8.19 -20.81 -6.15
N LEU A 143 -8.00 -19.52 -5.83
CA LEU A 143 -7.01 -19.12 -4.86
C LEU A 143 -7.46 -19.53 -3.45
N ASP A 144 -6.66 -20.38 -2.80
CA ASP A 144 -6.87 -20.79 -1.42
C ASP A 144 -5.90 -20.03 -0.51
N VAL A 145 -6.44 -19.13 0.32
CA VAL A 145 -5.70 -18.37 1.33
C VAL A 145 -6.34 -18.68 2.68
N PRO A 146 -5.60 -19.30 3.62
CA PRO A 146 -6.14 -19.59 4.94
C PRO A 146 -6.56 -18.30 5.63
N ASN A 147 -7.72 -18.34 6.29
CA ASN A 147 -8.14 -17.25 7.14
C ASN A 147 -7.43 -17.32 8.50
N VAL A 148 -7.56 -16.27 9.30
CA VAL A 148 -6.87 -16.18 10.60
C VAL A 148 -7.34 -17.30 11.56
N CYS A 149 -8.62 -17.68 11.53
CA CYS A 149 -9.11 -18.78 12.35
C CYS A 149 -8.47 -20.11 11.97
N ASP A 150 -8.28 -20.39 10.67
CA ASP A 150 -7.62 -21.63 10.22
C ASP A 150 -6.21 -21.74 10.81
N LEU A 151 -5.47 -20.63 10.85
CA LEU A 151 -4.12 -20.58 11.40
C LEU A 151 -4.08 -20.69 12.92
N VAL A 152 -4.98 -19.99 13.62
CA VAL A 152 -5.05 -20.02 15.09
C VAL A 152 -5.50 -21.40 15.58
N LEU A 153 -6.53 -21.98 14.97
CA LEU A 153 -7.06 -23.30 15.35
C LEU A 153 -6.16 -24.46 14.88
N GLY A 154 -5.36 -24.23 13.85
CA GLY A 154 -4.36 -25.19 13.34
C GLY A 154 -2.99 -25.10 14.03
N ALA A 155 -2.82 -24.20 15.02
CA ALA A 155 -1.56 -24.05 15.73
C ALA A 155 -1.19 -25.35 16.49
N SER A 156 0.08 -25.76 16.43
CA SER A 156 0.53 -27.06 16.94
C SER A 156 0.64 -27.15 18.47
N PHE A 157 0.28 -26.09 19.18
CA PHE A 157 0.37 -26.01 20.64
C PHE A 157 -1.03 -25.98 21.24
N GLU A 158 -1.19 -26.65 22.39
CA GLU A 158 -2.44 -26.55 23.17
C GLU A 158 -2.52 -25.20 23.89
N SER A 159 -3.74 -24.67 24.01
CA SER A 159 -4.04 -23.42 24.72
C SER A 159 -4.45 -23.67 26.16
#